data_AF-A0A6P0NMA9-F1
#
_entry.id   AF-A0A6P0NMA9-F1
#
_cell.length_a   1.000
_cell.length_b   1.000
_cell.length_c   1.000
_cell.angle_alpha   90.00
_cell.angle_beta   90.00
_cell.angle_gamma   90.00
#
_symmetry.space_group_name_H-M   'P 1'
#
loop_
_entity.id
_entity.type
_entity.pdbx_description
1 polymer ?
#
loop_
_entity_poly.entity_id
_entity_poly.type
_entity_poly.pdbx_seq_one_letter_code
_entity_poly.pdbx_strand_id
1 'polypeptide(L)'
;MTFFSLANITKRFIYFPEISIRDYPENESFQSIISSGGTICISHQDHQQYRLYSYCDDKLDHLSLLRKLYNLLEDDGLLIISIQGEHKNYSAAISEDITYSQEINYSGDYMTKWYTFSNEEEILARQSVKLVVFDEIEMINSFTEVGFKSLGVDTSNRFYVFQR
;
A
#
# COMPACT_ATOMS: atom_id res chain seq x y z
N MET A 1 1.92 -10.93 25.22
CA MET A 1 1.54 -9.81 26.10
C MET A 1 2.77 -8.92 26.25
N THR A 2 2.85 -7.83 25.48
CA THR A 2 3.93 -6.84 25.60
C THR A 2 3.35 -5.48 25.21
N PHE A 3 3.40 -4.54 26.15
CA PHE A 3 2.92 -3.17 26.04
C PHE A 3 3.90 -2.31 25.25
N PHE A 4 3.39 -1.36 24.45
CA PHE A 4 4.12 -0.15 24.08
C PHE A 4 3.36 1.06 24.65
N SER A 5 4.08 1.92 25.36
CA SER A 5 3.52 3.13 25.97
C SER A 5 3.28 4.18 24.89
N LEU A 6 2.03 4.58 24.70
CA LEU A 6 1.68 5.74 23.90
C LEU A 6 1.88 6.99 24.76
N ALA A 7 2.88 7.79 24.41
CA ALA A 7 2.92 9.19 24.82
C ALA A 7 1.64 9.88 24.34
N ASN A 8 1.08 10.71 25.21
CA ASN A 8 -0.21 11.41 25.06
C ASN A 8 -0.42 12.04 23.67
N ILE A 9 -1.13 11.36 22.80
CA ILE A 9 -1.81 11.97 21.66
C ILE A 9 -3.24 11.47 21.70
N THR A 10 -4.18 12.37 21.93
CA THR A 10 -5.62 12.12 21.84
C THR A 10 -5.99 11.86 20.38
N LYS A 11 -5.62 10.69 19.82
CA LYS A 11 -5.96 10.33 18.44
C LYS A 11 -7.32 9.65 18.41
N ARG A 12 -8.26 10.26 17.69
CA ARG A 12 -9.52 9.61 17.30
C ARG A 12 -9.21 8.71 16.11
N PHE A 13 -9.26 7.40 16.31
CA PHE A 13 -9.26 6.44 15.20
C PHE A 13 -10.67 6.41 14.63
N ILE A 14 -10.81 6.76 13.36
CA ILE A 14 -12.09 6.64 12.66
C ILE A 14 -12.02 5.41 11.75
N TYR A 15 -12.99 4.51 11.91
CA TYR A 15 -13.08 3.24 11.19
C TYR A 15 -14.34 3.27 10.32
N PHE A 16 -14.16 3.08 9.01
CA PHE A 16 -15.25 2.98 8.05
C PHE A 16 -15.13 1.67 7.26
N PRO A 17 -15.91 0.63 7.59
CA PRO A 17 -15.71 -0.70 7.02
C PRO A 17 -16.11 -0.85 5.54
N GLU A 18 -16.91 0.07 4.98
CA GLU A 18 -17.58 -0.16 3.67
C GLU A 18 -17.48 1.00 2.68
N ILE A 19 -16.65 2.02 2.94
CA ILE A 19 -16.50 3.17 2.04
C ILE A 19 -15.12 3.13 1.38
N SER A 20 -15.10 3.20 0.05
CA SER A 20 -13.87 3.46 -0.69
C SER A 20 -13.33 4.84 -0.32
N ILE A 21 -12.02 4.95 -0.05
CA ILE A 21 -11.38 6.24 0.22
C ILE A 21 -11.60 7.26 -0.91
N ARG A 22 -11.84 6.79 -2.14
CA ARG A 22 -12.20 7.64 -3.29
C ARG A 22 -13.51 8.41 -3.05
N ASP A 23 -14.46 7.78 -2.37
CA ASP A 23 -15.81 8.30 -2.12
C ASP A 23 -15.93 8.98 -0.75
N TYR A 24 -14.85 9.02 0.02
CA TYR A 24 -14.84 9.64 1.34
C TYR A 24 -15.13 11.15 1.27
N PRO A 25 -16.02 11.72 2.08
CA PRO A 25 -16.30 13.15 2.03
C PRO A 25 -15.10 13.99 2.49
N GLU A 26 -14.81 15.09 1.80
CA GLU A 26 -13.72 16.05 2.15
C GLU A 26 -14.22 17.17 3.07
N ASN A 27 -15.12 16.86 3.99
CA ASN A 27 -15.66 17.82 4.96
C ASN A 27 -14.95 17.76 6.32
N GLU A 28 -13.94 16.90 6.46
CA GLU A 28 -13.05 16.81 7.62
C GLU A 28 -11.60 16.58 7.18
N SER A 29 -10.66 16.87 8.09
CA SER A 29 -9.23 16.73 7.88
C SER A 29 -8.58 15.91 8.99
N PHE A 30 -7.44 15.30 8.67
CA PHE A 30 -6.72 14.40 9.56
C PHE A 30 -5.27 14.84 9.75
N GLN A 31 -4.77 14.73 10.98
CA GLN A 31 -3.34 14.89 11.26
C GLN A 31 -2.47 13.79 10.65
N SER A 32 -3.05 12.61 10.43
CA SER A 32 -2.32 11.50 9.81
C SER A 32 -3.27 10.55 9.10
N ILE A 33 -2.83 10.04 7.95
CA ILE A 33 -3.43 8.92 7.23
C ILE A 33 -2.38 7.81 7.14
N ILE A 34 -2.80 6.57 7.40
CA ILE A 34 -1.90 5.41 7.41
C ILE A 34 -2.40 4.38 6.42
N SER A 35 -1.56 3.97 5.46
CA SER A 35 -1.79 2.81 4.60
C SER A 35 -0.94 1.63 5.05
N SER A 36 -1.58 0.54 5.48
CA SER A 36 -0.91 -0.69 5.91
C SER A 36 -1.48 -1.90 5.16
N GLY A 37 -0.92 -2.20 3.98
CA GLY A 37 -1.45 -3.25 3.10
C GLY A 37 -2.79 -2.91 2.44
N GLY A 38 -3.12 -1.63 2.35
CA GLY A 38 -4.32 -1.12 1.69
C GLY A 38 -4.10 -0.77 0.21
N THR A 39 -4.88 0.20 -0.28
CA THR A 39 -4.93 0.63 -1.70
C THR A 39 -3.59 1.02 -2.31
N ILE A 40 -2.64 1.50 -1.49
CA ILE A 40 -1.25 1.75 -1.89
C ILE A 40 -0.31 1.06 -0.91
N CYS A 41 0.71 0.39 -1.43
CA CYS A 41 1.76 -0.20 -0.61
C CYS A 41 3.14 0.08 -1.22
N ILE A 42 4.15 0.14 -0.35
CA ILE A 42 5.55 0.24 -0.75
C ILE A 42 6.21 -1.08 -0.37
N SER A 43 7.11 -1.57 -1.21
CA SER A 43 8.00 -2.69 -0.83
C SER A 43 9.46 -2.34 -1.04
N HIS A 44 10.30 -3.00 -0.25
CA HIS A 44 11.73 -3.06 -0.55
C HIS A 44 11.96 -3.90 -1.80
N GLN A 45 12.86 -3.42 -2.65
CA GLN A 45 13.47 -4.18 -3.73
C GLN A 45 14.91 -4.54 -3.34
N ASP A 46 15.53 -5.41 -4.13
CA ASP A 46 16.98 -5.64 -4.06
C ASP A 46 17.73 -4.29 -4.15
N HIS A 47 18.85 -4.17 -3.42
CA HIS A 47 19.68 -2.95 -3.35
C HIS A 47 19.09 -1.71 -2.64
N GLN A 48 18.18 -1.91 -1.67
CA GLN A 48 17.58 -0.82 -0.87
C GLN A 48 16.74 0.19 -1.65
N GLN A 49 16.27 -0.16 -2.85
CA GLN A 49 15.32 0.66 -3.60
C GLN A 49 13.89 0.42 -3.12
N TYR A 50 13.04 1.42 -3.29
CA TYR A 50 11.61 1.31 -3.00
C TYR A 50 10.80 1.19 -4.28
N ARG A 51 9.70 0.46 -4.21
CA ARG A 51 8.71 0.38 -5.29
C ARG A 51 7.32 0.53 -4.70
N LEU A 52 6.51 1.40 -5.31
CA LEU A 52 5.11 1.54 -4.95
C LEU A 52 4.25 0.68 -5.86
N TYR A 53 3.26 0.04 -5.25
CA TYR A 53 2.19 -0.68 -5.93
C TYR A 53 0.86 -0.05 -5.54
N SER A 54 0.04 0.24 -6.54
CA SER A 54 -1.29 0.83 -6.37
C SER A 54 -2.36 -0.12 -6.89
N TYR A 55 -3.43 -0.30 -6.11
CA TYR A 55 -4.67 -0.96 -6.52
C TYR A 55 -5.56 -0.06 -7.40
N CYS A 56 -5.06 1.12 -7.79
CA CYS A 56 -5.69 1.96 -8.79
C CYS A 56 -5.71 1.31 -10.17
N ASP A 57 -6.61 1.77 -11.03
CA ASP A 57 -6.77 1.21 -12.38
C ASP A 57 -5.56 1.58 -13.27
N ASP A 58 -5.04 2.80 -13.10
CA ASP A 58 -3.88 3.35 -13.81
C ASP A 58 -3.17 4.46 -13.00
N LYS A 59 -2.13 5.07 -13.60
CA LYS A 59 -1.34 6.15 -12.99
C LYS A 59 -2.15 7.44 -12.76
N LEU A 60 -3.16 7.75 -13.59
CA LEU A 60 -3.99 8.95 -13.43
C LEU A 60 -4.99 8.79 -12.28
N ASP A 61 -5.57 7.60 -12.14
CA ASP A 61 -6.41 7.25 -11.00
C ASP A 61 -5.59 7.25 -9.70
N HIS A 62 -4.34 6.79 -9.73
CA HIS A 62 -3.41 6.92 -8.61
C HIS A 62 -3.19 8.39 -8.21
N LEU A 63 -2.90 9.28 -9.16
CA LEU A 63 -2.74 10.71 -8.88
C LEU A 63 -4.01 11.34 -8.30
N SER A 64 -5.19 10.89 -8.76
CA SER A 64 -6.48 11.34 -8.23
C SER A 64 -6.67 10.89 -6.77
N LEU A 65 -6.30 9.64 -6.46
CA LEU A 65 -6.25 9.16 -5.08
C LEU A 65 -5.27 9.96 -4.22
N LEU A 66 -4.07 10.28 -4.73
CA LEU A 66 -3.11 11.09 -3.97
C LEU A 66 -3.67 12.49 -3.67
N ARG A 67 -4.33 13.16 -4.64
CA ARG A 67 -4.99 14.46 -4.41
C ARG A 67 -6.06 14.36 -3.34
N LYS A 68 -6.85 13.28 -3.37
CA LYS A 68 -7.84 12.99 -2.34
C LYS A 68 -7.21 12.90 -0.95
N LEU A 69 -6.14 12.11 -0.81
CA LEU A 69 -5.42 11.95 0.46
C LEU A 69 -4.80 13.26 0.93
N TYR A 70 -4.23 14.05 0.02
CA TYR A 70 -3.66 15.36 0.33
C TYR A 70 -4.73 16.30 0.91
N ASN A 71 -5.89 16.40 0.25
CA ASN A 71 -6.99 17.27 0.71
C ASN A 71 -7.54 16.87 2.08
N LEU A 72 -7.54 15.57 2.39
CA LEU A 72 -7.98 15.02 3.66
C LEU A 72 -6.97 15.21 4.81
N LEU A 73 -5.75 15.67 4.53
CA LEU A 73 -4.78 15.96 5.59
C LEU A 73 -4.89 17.42 6.05
N GLU A 74 -4.66 17.65 7.35
CA GLU A 74 -4.36 19.00 7.86
C GLU A 74 -3.02 19.50 7.31
N ASP A 75 -2.78 20.81 7.36
CA ASP A 75 -1.46 21.37 7.08
C ASP A 75 -0.41 20.71 7.99
N ASP A 76 0.76 20.36 7.44
CA ASP A 76 1.79 19.55 8.09
C ASP A 76 1.38 18.10 8.43
N GLY A 77 0.18 17.66 8.02
CA GLY A 77 -0.33 16.31 8.23
C GLY A 77 0.48 15.24 7.50
N LEU A 78 0.49 14.02 8.05
CA LEU A 78 1.35 12.94 7.57
C LEU A 78 0.59 11.83 6.84
N LEU A 79 1.06 11.48 5.64
CA LEU A 79 0.72 10.23 4.99
C LEU A 79 1.83 9.21 5.26
N ILE A 80 1.47 8.10 5.93
CA ILE A 80 2.41 7.08 6.38
C ILE A 80 2.06 5.77 5.66
N ILE A 81 3.00 5.21 4.92
CA ILE A 81 2.79 3.99 4.14
C ILE A 81 3.72 2.89 4.65
N SER A 82 3.14 1.74 5.01
CA SER A 82 3.90 0.55 5.43
C SER A 82 4.80 0.07 4.30
N ILE A 83 6.06 -0.21 4.63
CA ILE A 83 7.00 -0.87 3.74
C ILE A 83 6.92 -2.38 3.98
N GLN A 84 6.69 -3.13 2.90
CA GLN A 84 6.56 -4.58 2.90
C GLN A 84 7.80 -5.25 2.31
N GLY A 85 7.89 -6.57 2.50
CA GLY A 85 8.88 -7.38 1.78
C GLY A 85 8.59 -7.43 0.29
N GLU A 86 9.62 -7.74 -0.49
CA GLU A 86 9.54 -7.86 -1.94
C GLU A 86 8.44 -8.84 -2.37
N HIS A 87 7.73 -8.49 -3.43
CA HIS A 87 6.79 -9.39 -4.09
C HIS A 87 7.56 -10.41 -4.94
N LYS A 88 7.52 -11.67 -4.51
CA LYS A 88 8.16 -12.82 -5.17
C LYS A 88 7.22 -14.00 -5.35
N ASN A 89 7.49 -14.86 -6.33
CA ASN A 89 6.77 -16.12 -6.45
C ASN A 89 6.97 -16.94 -5.16
N TYR A 90 5.89 -17.55 -4.69
CA TYR A 90 5.91 -18.30 -3.44
C TYR A 90 4.87 -19.42 -3.50
N SER A 91 5.18 -20.54 -2.88
CA SER A 91 4.27 -21.67 -2.74
C SER A 91 4.51 -22.32 -1.39
N ALA A 92 3.43 -22.69 -0.70
CA ALA A 92 3.48 -23.44 0.54
C ALA A 92 2.22 -24.26 0.76
N ALA A 93 2.41 -25.46 1.31
CA ALA A 93 1.31 -26.24 1.86
C ALA A 93 0.69 -25.48 3.04
N ILE A 94 -0.62 -25.26 3.00
CA ILE A 94 -1.40 -24.70 4.13
C ILE A 94 -2.08 -25.80 4.95
N SER A 95 -2.24 -26.99 4.37
CA SER A 95 -2.69 -28.24 5.01
C SER A 95 -2.13 -29.43 4.24
N GLU A 96 -2.42 -30.66 4.66
CA GLU A 96 -1.97 -31.88 3.97
C GLU A 96 -2.39 -31.91 2.50
N ASP A 97 -3.60 -31.43 2.19
CA ASP A 97 -4.19 -31.55 0.84
C ASP A 97 -4.28 -30.22 0.07
N ILE A 98 -3.85 -29.10 0.67
CA ILE A 98 -4.01 -27.78 0.05
C ILE A 98 -2.69 -27.04 0.01
N THR A 99 -2.32 -26.62 -1.20
CA THR A 99 -1.21 -25.72 -1.49
C THR A 99 -1.74 -24.33 -1.83
N TYR A 100 -1.19 -23.32 -1.17
CA TYR A 100 -1.30 -21.93 -1.59
C TYR A 100 -0.09 -21.58 -2.45
N SER A 101 -0.33 -20.96 -3.60
CA SER A 101 0.72 -20.35 -4.41
C SER A 101 0.38 -18.92 -4.80
N GLN A 102 1.42 -18.11 -4.95
CA GLN A 102 1.35 -16.82 -5.61
C GLN A 102 2.36 -16.73 -6.74
N GLU A 103 1.90 -16.17 -7.85
CA GLU A 103 2.69 -15.91 -9.05
C GLU A 103 2.60 -14.44 -9.39
N ILE A 104 3.72 -13.87 -9.82
CA ILE A 104 3.85 -12.46 -10.17
C ILE A 104 4.43 -12.34 -11.56
N ASN A 105 3.81 -11.47 -12.37
CA ASN A 105 4.30 -11.10 -13.68
C ASN A 105 4.30 -9.58 -13.84
N TYR A 106 5.38 -9.02 -14.36
CA TYR A 106 5.51 -7.61 -14.67
C TYR A 106 5.32 -7.38 -16.17
N SER A 107 4.52 -6.37 -16.52
CA SER A 107 4.28 -5.99 -17.91
C SER A 107 4.12 -4.47 -18.00
N GLY A 108 5.18 -3.81 -18.47
CA GLY A 108 5.26 -2.34 -18.49
C GLY A 108 5.08 -1.77 -17.07
N ASP A 109 4.17 -0.82 -16.95
CA ASP A 109 3.84 -0.11 -15.69
C ASP A 109 2.95 -0.92 -14.74
N TYR A 110 2.80 -2.22 -14.95
CA TYR A 110 1.88 -3.06 -14.19
C TYR A 110 2.53 -4.33 -13.68
N MET A 111 2.05 -4.77 -12.53
CA MET A 111 2.29 -6.10 -11.97
C MET A 111 0.96 -6.83 -11.87
N THR A 112 0.86 -8.01 -12.45
CA THR A 112 -0.25 -8.92 -12.19
C THR A 112 0.20 -9.95 -11.18
N LYS A 113 -0.62 -10.14 -10.14
CA LYS A 113 -0.42 -11.13 -9.10
C LYS A 113 -1.57 -12.11 -9.09
N TRP A 114 -1.27 -13.40 -9.18
CA TRP A 114 -2.23 -14.47 -9.01
C TRP A 114 -2.06 -15.11 -7.65
N TYR A 115 -3.17 -15.42 -7.01
CA TYR A 115 -3.26 -16.22 -5.80
C TYR A 115 -4.05 -17.46 -6.13
N THR A 116 -3.48 -18.63 -5.87
CA THR A 116 -4.07 -19.92 -6.23
C THR A 116 -4.09 -20.81 -5.00
N PHE A 117 -5.23 -21.46 -4.76
CA PHE A 117 -5.35 -22.58 -3.84
C PHE A 117 -5.63 -23.82 -4.69
N SER A 118 -4.83 -24.86 -4.52
CA SER A 118 -4.95 -26.11 -5.29
C SER A 118 -4.73 -27.32 -4.39
N ASN A 119 -5.29 -28.46 -4.78
CA ASN A 119 -4.94 -29.78 -4.26
C ASN A 119 -4.18 -30.57 -5.37
N GLU A 120 -3.99 -31.88 -5.19
CA GLU A 120 -3.29 -32.72 -6.18
C GLU A 120 -4.04 -32.84 -7.52
N GLU A 121 -5.37 -32.66 -7.51
CA GLU A 121 -6.23 -32.94 -8.66
C GLU A 121 -6.63 -31.67 -9.44
N GLU A 122 -6.81 -30.54 -8.74
CA GLU A 122 -7.41 -29.34 -9.32
C GLU A 122 -7.06 -28.01 -8.62
N ILE A 123 -7.42 -26.91 -9.28
CA ILE A 123 -7.43 -25.57 -8.70
C ILE A 123 -8.77 -25.36 -7.99
N LEU A 124 -8.72 -25.21 -6.67
CA LEU A 124 -9.88 -24.98 -5.82
C LEU A 124 -10.36 -23.53 -5.91
N ALA A 125 -9.41 -22.59 -5.95
CA ALA A 125 -9.71 -21.17 -6.06
C ALA A 125 -8.56 -20.41 -6.72
N ARG A 126 -8.90 -19.37 -7.47
CA ARG A 126 -7.92 -18.46 -8.06
C ARG A 126 -8.43 -17.03 -8.02
N GLN A 127 -7.57 -16.12 -7.60
CA GLN A 127 -7.78 -14.68 -7.69
C GLN A 127 -6.63 -14.07 -8.49
N SER A 128 -6.93 -13.05 -9.29
CA SER A 128 -5.93 -12.20 -9.93
C SER A 128 -6.14 -10.75 -9.53
N VAL A 129 -5.04 -10.05 -9.25
CA VAL A 129 -5.01 -8.62 -8.99
C VAL A 129 -4.01 -7.98 -9.95
N LYS A 130 -4.39 -6.86 -10.54
CA LYS A 130 -3.49 -6.01 -11.33
C LYS A 130 -3.16 -4.78 -10.49
N LEU A 131 -1.89 -4.45 -10.42
CA LEU A 131 -1.35 -3.33 -9.65
C LEU A 131 -0.57 -2.42 -10.58
N VAL A 132 -0.75 -1.11 -10.45
CA VAL A 132 0.11 -0.11 -11.09
C VAL A 132 1.41 -0.06 -10.31
N VAL A 133 2.53 -0.04 -11.03
CA VAL A 133 3.88 -0.05 -10.46
C VAL A 133 4.54 1.29 -10.71
N PHE A 134 5.23 1.79 -9.68
CA PHE A 134 6.08 2.96 -9.75
C PHE A 134 7.45 2.59 -9.19
N ASP A 135 8.51 2.83 -9.97
CA ASP A 135 9.85 2.83 -9.37
C ASP A 135 9.99 3.96 -8.34
N GLU A 136 11.10 3.99 -7.60
CA GLU A 136 11.28 4.96 -6.52
C GLU A 136 11.20 6.41 -7.00
N ILE A 137 11.74 6.71 -8.18
CA ILE A 137 11.75 8.06 -8.75
C ILE A 137 10.34 8.43 -9.18
N GLU A 138 9.64 7.55 -9.89
CA GLU A 138 8.26 7.74 -10.30
C GLU A 138 7.32 7.90 -9.09
N MET A 139 7.52 7.10 -8.05
CA MET A 139 6.79 7.19 -6.79
C MET A 139 6.97 8.60 -6.21
N ILE A 140 8.21 9.02 -5.92
CA ILE A 140 8.48 10.34 -5.31
C ILE A 140 7.90 11.47 -6.18
N ASN A 141 8.05 11.38 -7.51
CA ASN A 141 7.52 12.39 -8.43
C ASN A 141 5.99 12.46 -8.37
N SER A 142 5.29 11.32 -8.31
CA SER A 142 3.81 11.30 -8.24
C SER A 142 3.27 11.94 -6.96
N PHE A 143 3.93 11.74 -5.81
CA PHE A 143 3.58 12.43 -4.56
C PHE A 143 3.88 13.93 -4.64
N THR A 144 5.05 14.30 -5.18
CA THR A 144 5.47 15.69 -5.31
C THR A 144 4.55 16.49 -6.24
N GLU A 145 4.06 15.86 -7.33
CA GLU A 145 3.11 16.48 -8.26
C GLU A 145 1.82 16.96 -7.56
N VAL A 146 1.38 16.23 -6.53
CA VAL A 146 0.19 16.57 -5.76
C VAL A 146 0.45 17.58 -4.64
N GLY A 147 1.72 17.82 -4.30
CA GLY A 147 2.15 18.75 -3.27
C GLY A 147 2.76 18.08 -2.03
N PHE A 148 2.77 16.74 -1.96
CA PHE A 148 3.41 16.06 -0.84
C PHE A 148 4.93 16.27 -0.83
N LYS A 149 5.49 16.50 0.36
CA LYS A 149 6.92 16.47 0.62
C LYS A 149 7.34 15.09 1.16
N SER A 150 8.30 14.44 0.50
CA SER A 150 8.90 13.22 1.03
C SER A 150 9.75 13.53 2.27
N LEU A 151 9.46 12.84 3.38
CA LEU A 151 10.32 12.82 4.58
C LEU A 151 11.21 11.57 4.62
N GLY A 152 11.08 10.68 3.64
CA GLY A 152 11.83 9.43 3.54
C GLY A 152 11.32 8.34 4.47
N VAL A 153 12.21 7.41 4.79
CA VAL A 153 11.89 6.26 5.62
C VAL A 153 12.11 6.55 7.10
N ASP A 154 11.19 6.07 7.93
CA ASP A 154 11.25 6.23 9.38
C ASP A 154 12.45 5.48 9.99
N THR A 155 12.79 5.80 11.24
CA THR A 155 13.96 5.19 11.91
C THR A 155 13.81 3.69 12.15
N SER A 156 12.60 3.12 12.07
CA SER A 156 12.38 1.68 12.16
C SER A 156 12.49 0.96 10.81
N ASN A 157 12.67 1.67 9.70
CA ASN A 157 12.67 1.13 8.34
C ASN A 157 11.39 0.37 7.97
N ARG A 158 10.25 0.75 8.56
CA ARG A 158 8.95 0.08 8.33
C ARG A 158 7.95 0.98 7.65
N PHE A 159 8.20 2.28 7.60
CA PHE A 159 7.27 3.25 7.04
C PHE A 159 7.99 4.25 6.16
N TYR A 160 7.41 4.52 4.99
CA TYR A 160 7.76 5.68 4.18
C TYR A 160 6.78 6.81 4.52
N VAL A 161 7.30 8.01 4.78
CA VAL A 161 6.52 9.13 5.30
C VAL A 161 6.52 10.29 4.30
N PHE A 162 5.32 10.80 4.02
CA PHE A 162 5.08 12.00 3.26
C PHE A 162 4.35 13.02 4.14
N GLN A 163 4.58 14.30 3.90
CA GLN A 163 3.95 15.41 4.59
C GLN A 163 3.15 16.26 3.59
N ARG A 164 1.95 16.71 3.98
CA ARG A 164 1.20 17.74 3.26
C ARG A 164 1.88 19.11 3.43
#